data_AF-A0A9W8JML6-F1
#
_entry.id   AF-A0A9W8JML6-F1
#
_cell.length_a   1.000
_cell.length_b   1.000
_cell.length_c   1.000
_cell.angle_alpha   90.00
_cell.angle_beta   90.00
_cell.angle_gamma   90.00
#
_symmetry.space_group_name_H-M   'P 1'
#
loop_
_entity.id
_entity.type
_entity.pdbx_description
1 polymer ?
#
loop_
_entity_poly.entity_id
_entity_poly.type
_entity_poly.pdbx_seq_one_letter_code
_entity_poly.pdbx_strand_id
1 'polypeptide(L)'
;MPPSPAGNQDGWAPHTSSHDRPANVVSRVSMHWGHIAFFYLVEQMHRWERFVFRFDKQFTSMGALKSINGDAPLLREFEVSSVEAAFFAEWPWLPNASAGSPVVLPNLQTLTLQHTPFKWSSPMLRNLHTLNLRALPTSHLPLDRILHILSNNIALQSVALHFQGVLPAVLPLQPLALPSVTSISLGGTSSSRTCSTPLLYQRSRV
;
A
#
# COMPACT_ATOMS: atom_id res chain seq x y z
N MET A 1 -17.81 31.25 -80.57
CA MET A 1 -17.46 30.02 -79.82
C MET A 1 -16.98 30.45 -78.43
N PRO A 2 -17.71 30.15 -77.35
CA PRO A 2 -17.28 30.40 -75.97
C PRO A 2 -16.50 29.18 -75.41
N PRO A 3 -15.56 29.36 -74.47
CA PRO A 3 -14.88 28.25 -73.83
C PRO A 3 -15.72 27.60 -72.72
N SER A 4 -15.65 26.27 -72.66
CA SER A 4 -16.29 25.36 -71.70
C SER A 4 -15.60 25.35 -70.30
N PRO A 5 -16.27 24.83 -69.25
CA PRO A 5 -15.92 25.08 -67.85
C PRO A 5 -14.85 24.13 -67.29
N ALA A 6 -14.03 24.62 -66.36
CA ALA A 6 -13.06 23.82 -65.63
C ALA A 6 -13.74 23.07 -64.47
N GLY A 7 -13.49 21.76 -64.42
CA GLY A 7 -14.16 20.80 -63.55
C GLY A 7 -13.82 20.92 -62.07
N ASN A 8 -14.81 20.49 -61.29
CA ASN A 8 -14.81 20.24 -59.86
C ASN A 8 -13.74 19.18 -59.50
N GLN A 9 -12.81 19.50 -58.60
CA GLN A 9 -12.07 18.48 -57.82
C GLN A 9 -12.17 18.82 -56.34
N ASP A 10 -13.07 18.10 -55.68
CA ASP A 10 -13.17 17.95 -54.24
C ASP A 10 -11.87 17.32 -53.70
N GLY A 11 -10.94 18.17 -53.28
CA GLY A 11 -9.77 17.76 -52.52
C GLY A 11 -10.12 17.64 -51.04
N TRP A 12 -10.62 16.47 -50.63
CA TRP A 12 -10.62 16.05 -49.22
C TRP A 12 -9.18 15.97 -48.71
N ALA A 13 -8.63 17.10 -48.28
CA ALA A 13 -7.44 17.12 -47.45
C ALA A 13 -7.88 16.87 -45.99
N PRO A 14 -7.42 15.78 -45.33
CA PRO A 14 -7.57 15.71 -43.90
C PRO A 14 -6.68 16.80 -43.31
N HIS A 15 -7.30 17.85 -42.79
CA HIS A 15 -6.64 18.73 -41.85
C HIS A 15 -6.25 17.87 -40.65
N THR A 16 -5.01 17.39 -40.62
CA THR A 16 -4.39 16.89 -39.40
C THR A 16 -4.13 18.10 -38.52
N SER A 17 -5.20 18.63 -37.93
CA SER A 17 -5.11 19.46 -36.75
C SER A 17 -4.59 18.56 -35.66
N SER A 18 -3.29 18.62 -35.42
CA SER A 18 -2.60 18.20 -34.22
C SER A 18 -3.30 18.89 -33.04
N HIS A 19 -4.41 18.31 -32.59
CA HIS A 19 -5.06 18.73 -31.38
C HIS A 19 -4.13 18.29 -30.26
N ASP A 20 -3.31 19.22 -29.79
CA ASP A 20 -2.90 19.30 -28.40
C ASP A 20 -4.16 19.20 -27.55
N ARG A 21 -4.60 17.96 -27.30
CA ARG A 21 -5.71 17.68 -26.42
C ARG A 21 -5.21 18.11 -25.05
N PRO A 22 -5.78 19.16 -24.44
CA PRO A 22 -5.23 19.70 -23.20
C PRO A 22 -5.18 18.55 -22.19
N ALA A 23 -3.99 18.24 -21.69
CA ALA A 23 -3.74 17.17 -20.71
C ALA A 23 -4.72 17.25 -19.52
N ASN A 24 -5.25 18.45 -19.26
CA ASN A 24 -6.29 18.75 -18.28
C ASN A 24 -7.63 18.03 -18.50
N VAL A 25 -8.08 17.80 -19.75
CA VAL A 25 -9.36 17.12 -20.04
C VAL A 25 -9.25 15.62 -19.85
N VAL A 26 -8.12 15.01 -20.25
CA VAL A 26 -7.84 13.59 -20.03
C VAL A 26 -7.70 13.29 -18.53
N SER A 27 -7.06 14.19 -17.78
CA SER A 27 -6.94 14.09 -16.32
C SER A 27 -8.30 14.12 -15.61
N ARG A 28 -9.21 15.04 -15.98
CA ARG A 28 -10.55 15.13 -15.38
C ARG A 28 -11.42 13.91 -15.69
N VAL A 29 -11.43 13.44 -16.95
CA VAL A 29 -12.18 12.23 -17.33
C VAL A 29 -11.63 11.00 -16.60
N SER A 30 -10.31 10.87 -16.49
CA SER A 30 -9.65 9.81 -15.71
C SER A 30 -10.04 9.85 -14.23
N MET A 31 -10.15 11.04 -13.63
CA MET A 31 -10.63 11.22 -12.25
C MET A 31 -12.05 10.69 -12.06
N HIS A 32 -12.98 11.05 -12.94
CA HIS A 32 -14.37 10.63 -12.83
C HIS A 32 -14.52 9.10 -12.93
N TRP A 33 -13.82 8.46 -13.87
CA TRP A 33 -13.83 7.01 -13.98
C TRP A 33 -13.25 6.32 -12.75
N GLY A 34 -12.21 6.89 -12.13
CA GLY A 34 -11.69 6.39 -10.87
C GLY A 34 -12.74 6.42 -9.76
N HIS A 35 -13.44 7.53 -9.59
CA HIS A 35 -14.55 7.62 -8.62
C HIS A 35 -15.66 6.60 -8.89
N ILE A 36 -16.07 6.42 -10.15
CA ILE A 36 -17.10 5.45 -10.54
C ILE A 36 -16.63 4.02 -10.24
N ALA A 37 -15.41 3.67 -10.64
CA ALA A 37 -14.87 2.33 -10.42
C ALA A 37 -14.77 2.00 -8.93
N PHE A 38 -14.27 2.92 -8.10
CA PHE A 38 -14.18 2.73 -6.66
C PHE A 38 -15.54 2.67 -5.98
N PHE A 39 -16.53 3.45 -6.44
CA PHE A 39 -17.89 3.38 -5.93
C PHE A 39 -18.46 1.95 -6.05
N TYR A 40 -18.47 1.38 -7.25
CA TYR A 40 -18.98 0.02 -7.46
C TYR A 40 -18.14 -1.05 -6.77
N LEU A 41 -16.82 -0.84 -6.72
CA LEU A 41 -15.92 -1.74 -6.02
C LEU A 41 -16.28 -1.79 -4.53
N VAL A 42 -16.45 -0.62 -3.88
CA VAL A 42 -16.80 -0.50 -2.47
C VAL A 42 -18.19 -1.05 -2.16
N GLU A 43 -19.18 -0.87 -3.05
CA GLU A 43 -20.50 -1.50 -2.85
C GLU A 43 -20.39 -3.02 -2.72
N GLN A 44 -19.42 -3.63 -3.39
CA GLN A 44 -19.17 -5.06 -3.33
C GLN A 44 -18.17 -5.46 -2.23
N MET A 45 -17.80 -4.57 -1.31
CA MET A 45 -16.77 -4.83 -0.29
C MET A 45 -17.10 -6.00 0.64
N HIS A 46 -18.37 -6.20 0.94
CA HIS A 46 -18.85 -7.34 1.73
C HIS A 46 -18.52 -8.71 1.11
N ARG A 47 -18.24 -8.75 -0.21
CA ARG A 47 -17.90 -9.95 -0.99
C ARG A 47 -16.42 -10.07 -1.32
N TRP A 48 -15.58 -9.11 -0.90
CA TRP A 48 -14.17 -9.18 -1.21
C TRP A 48 -13.51 -10.30 -0.43
N GLU A 49 -12.96 -11.28 -1.14
CA GLU A 49 -12.04 -12.27 -0.55
C GLU A 49 -10.59 -11.80 -0.66
N ARG A 50 -10.27 -11.11 -1.76
CA ARG A 50 -8.94 -10.59 -2.06
C ARG A 50 -9.04 -9.20 -2.65
N PHE A 51 -8.33 -8.25 -2.05
CA PHE A 51 -8.21 -6.89 -2.54
C PHE A 51 -6.74 -6.57 -2.84
N VAL A 52 -6.46 -6.15 -4.07
CA VAL A 52 -5.12 -5.79 -4.51
C VAL A 52 -5.19 -4.45 -5.23
N PHE A 53 -4.47 -3.46 -4.71
CA PHE A 53 -4.35 -2.14 -5.32
C PHE A 53 -2.88 -1.77 -5.52
N ARG A 54 -2.47 -1.65 -6.79
CA ARG A 54 -1.10 -1.30 -7.18
C ARG A 54 -1.11 -0.01 -7.97
N PHE A 55 -0.20 0.90 -7.66
CA PHE A 55 -0.08 2.19 -8.34
C PHE A 55 1.36 2.67 -8.41
N ASP A 56 1.66 3.63 -9.28
CA ASP A 56 3.04 4.07 -9.53
C ASP A 56 3.40 5.38 -8.82
N LYS A 57 2.98 6.53 -9.36
CA LYS A 57 3.43 7.85 -8.91
C LYS A 57 2.34 8.66 -8.22
N GLN A 58 1.19 8.81 -8.85
CA GLN A 58 0.07 9.58 -8.34
C GLN A 58 -1.22 9.04 -8.94
N PHE A 59 -2.02 8.34 -8.14
CA PHE A 59 -3.37 8.00 -8.57
C PHE A 59 -4.24 9.25 -8.41
N THR A 60 -4.57 9.90 -9.53
CA THR A 60 -5.32 11.18 -9.60
C THR A 60 -6.68 11.12 -8.90
N SER A 61 -7.25 9.92 -8.76
CA SER A 61 -8.50 9.69 -8.03
C SER A 61 -8.26 9.18 -6.60
N MET A 62 -7.16 9.56 -5.94
CA MET A 62 -6.90 9.21 -4.54
C MET A 62 -8.08 9.53 -3.62
N GLY A 63 -8.81 10.61 -3.93
CA GLY A 63 -10.03 11.01 -3.23
C GLY A 63 -11.15 9.96 -3.31
N ALA A 64 -11.18 9.11 -4.35
CA ALA A 64 -12.14 8.02 -4.47
C ALA A 64 -11.95 6.94 -3.41
N LEU A 65 -10.72 6.73 -2.93
CA LEU A 65 -10.41 5.78 -1.86
C LEU A 65 -11.02 6.19 -0.51
N LYS A 66 -11.40 7.47 -0.34
CA LYS A 66 -12.12 7.94 0.86
C LYS A 66 -13.47 7.22 1.04
N SER A 67 -14.02 6.66 -0.04
CA SER A 67 -15.27 5.89 0.02
C SER A 67 -15.10 4.49 0.60
N ILE A 68 -13.87 3.96 0.71
CA ILE A 68 -13.60 2.63 1.27
C ILE A 68 -13.73 2.68 2.80
N ASN A 69 -14.97 2.71 3.27
CA ASN A 69 -15.36 2.62 4.66
C ASN A 69 -16.44 1.56 4.80
N GLY A 70 -16.24 0.58 5.68
CA GLY A 70 -17.21 -0.49 5.93
C GLY A 70 -16.53 -1.79 6.37
N ASP A 71 -17.32 -2.87 6.33
CA ASP A 71 -16.84 -4.21 6.69
C ASP A 71 -16.53 -5.05 5.45
N ALA A 72 -15.48 -5.85 5.56
CA ALA A 72 -15.09 -6.85 4.56
C ALA A 72 -14.97 -8.22 5.25
N PRO A 73 -16.09 -8.86 5.61
CA PRO A 73 -16.11 -10.05 6.46
C PRO A 73 -15.43 -11.26 5.80
N LEU A 74 -15.44 -11.34 4.46
CA LEU A 74 -14.82 -12.43 3.71
C LEU A 74 -13.35 -12.17 3.34
N LEU A 75 -12.82 -10.99 3.67
CA LEU A 75 -11.51 -10.56 3.21
C LEU A 75 -10.40 -11.39 3.87
N ARG A 76 -9.64 -12.10 3.04
CA ARG A 76 -8.50 -12.93 3.43
C ARG A 76 -7.18 -12.30 3.07
N GLU A 77 -7.13 -11.60 1.94
CA GLU A 77 -5.92 -10.99 1.41
C GLU A 77 -6.13 -9.52 1.10
N PHE A 78 -5.24 -8.68 1.64
CA PHE A 78 -5.21 -7.27 1.37
C PHE A 78 -3.81 -6.82 0.95
N GLU A 79 -3.70 -6.28 -0.25
CA GLU A 79 -2.46 -5.73 -0.78
C GLU A 79 -2.67 -4.31 -1.27
N VAL A 80 -1.81 -3.41 -0.79
CA VAL A 80 -1.66 -2.07 -1.34
C VAL A 80 -0.18 -1.78 -1.52
N SER A 81 0.26 -1.64 -2.77
CA SER A 81 1.64 -1.39 -3.11
C SER A 81 1.80 -0.21 -4.06
N SER A 82 2.82 0.61 -3.78
CA SER A 82 3.26 1.68 -4.67
C SER A 82 4.65 1.39 -5.21
N VAL A 83 4.87 1.59 -6.50
CA VAL A 83 6.22 1.46 -7.09
C VAL A 83 7.14 2.53 -6.52
N GLU A 84 6.63 3.74 -6.28
CA GLU A 84 7.38 4.82 -5.65
C GLU A 84 6.85 5.20 -4.27
N ALA A 85 7.76 5.61 -3.40
CA ALA A 85 7.42 6.18 -2.11
C ALA A 85 6.84 7.59 -2.27
N ALA A 86 5.52 7.66 -2.43
CA ALA A 86 4.79 8.91 -2.47
C ALA A 86 4.21 9.25 -1.09
N PHE A 87 4.42 10.49 -0.65
CA PHE A 87 3.83 11.00 0.58
C PHE A 87 2.41 11.48 0.30
N PHE A 88 1.42 10.73 0.77
CA PHE A 88 0.01 11.12 0.68
C PHE A 88 -0.43 11.76 2.00
N ALA A 89 -0.79 13.05 1.96
CA ALA A 89 -1.21 13.81 3.13
C ALA A 89 -2.49 13.25 3.79
N GLU A 90 -3.38 12.64 3.02
CA GLU A 90 -4.62 12.04 3.54
C GLU A 90 -4.85 10.65 2.93
N TRP A 91 -4.79 9.61 3.77
CA TRP A 91 -5.12 8.23 3.42
C TRP A 91 -6.13 7.69 4.45
N PRO A 92 -7.39 8.13 4.44
CA PRO A 92 -8.32 7.88 5.54
C PRO A 92 -8.96 6.49 5.57
N TRP A 93 -8.57 5.59 4.67
CA TRP A 93 -9.19 4.26 4.50
C TRP A 93 -8.44 3.16 5.27
N LEU A 94 -8.88 1.91 5.10
CA LEU A 94 -8.58 0.73 5.96
C LEU A 94 -7.18 0.67 6.63
N PRO A 95 -6.04 0.89 5.94
CA PRO A 95 -4.72 0.86 6.59
C PRO A 95 -4.52 1.93 7.67
N ASN A 96 -5.28 3.02 7.66
CA ASN A 96 -5.26 4.11 8.65
C ASN A 96 -6.56 4.19 9.47
N ALA A 97 -7.42 3.18 9.40
CA ALA A 97 -8.57 3.06 10.30
C ALA A 97 -8.09 3.13 11.76
N SER A 98 -8.82 3.88 12.59
CA SER A 98 -8.50 3.96 14.02
C SER A 98 -8.81 2.64 14.72
N ALA A 99 -8.18 2.39 15.86
CA ALA A 99 -8.44 1.18 16.65
C ALA A 99 -9.89 1.08 17.16
N GLY A 100 -10.62 2.20 17.24
CA GLY A 100 -12.05 2.25 17.59
C GLY A 100 -12.99 2.27 16.39
N SER A 101 -12.46 2.11 15.17
CA SER A 101 -13.27 2.03 13.95
C SER A 101 -14.09 0.73 13.98
N PRO A 102 -15.37 0.74 13.57
CA PRO A 102 -16.21 -0.46 13.53
C PRO A 102 -15.81 -1.48 12.44
N VAL A 103 -14.60 -1.36 11.86
CA VAL A 103 -14.14 -2.19 10.74
C VAL A 103 -13.84 -3.61 11.23
N VAL A 104 -14.64 -4.57 10.77
CA VAL A 104 -14.51 -5.99 11.12
C VAL A 104 -13.88 -6.77 9.96
N LEU A 105 -12.68 -7.30 10.17
CA LEU A 105 -11.89 -8.09 9.20
C LEU A 105 -11.48 -9.44 9.82
N PRO A 106 -12.46 -10.32 10.11
CA PRO A 106 -12.24 -11.48 10.96
C PRO A 106 -11.42 -12.57 10.27
N ASN A 107 -11.45 -12.60 8.94
CA ASN A 107 -10.82 -13.62 8.11
C ASN A 107 -9.51 -13.16 7.48
N LEU A 108 -9.01 -11.96 7.81
CA LEU A 108 -7.82 -11.41 7.19
C LEU A 108 -6.59 -12.20 7.62
N GLN A 109 -5.86 -12.74 6.64
CA GLN A 109 -4.69 -13.60 6.87
C GLN A 109 -3.42 -13.02 6.26
N THR A 110 -3.54 -12.34 5.11
CA THR A 110 -2.39 -11.81 4.37
C THR A 110 -2.53 -10.31 4.23
N LEU A 111 -1.53 -9.58 4.73
CA LEU A 111 -1.44 -8.15 4.61
C LEU A 111 -0.12 -7.76 3.94
N THR A 112 -0.21 -7.05 2.81
CA THR A 112 0.94 -6.47 2.12
C THR A 112 0.75 -4.97 1.96
N LEU A 113 1.61 -4.18 2.59
CA LEU A 113 1.63 -2.72 2.48
C LEU A 113 3.02 -2.29 2.05
N GLN A 114 3.14 -1.74 0.84
CA GLN A 114 4.42 -1.28 0.32
C GLN A 114 4.36 0.18 -0.10
N HIS A 115 5.24 0.98 0.49
CA HIS A 115 5.35 2.41 0.20
C HIS A 115 4.02 3.16 0.39
N THR A 116 3.21 2.71 1.35
CA THR A 116 1.88 3.25 1.62
C THR A 116 1.80 3.71 3.08
N PRO A 117 1.06 4.80 3.37
CA PRO A 117 0.86 5.24 4.74
C PRO A 117 -0.15 4.32 5.45
N PHE A 118 0.15 3.93 6.68
CA PHE A 118 -0.74 3.14 7.53
C PHE A 118 -0.56 3.52 9.01
N LYS A 119 -1.58 3.24 9.82
CA LYS A 119 -1.51 3.39 11.27
C LYS A 119 -1.13 2.06 11.91
N TRP A 120 -0.16 2.12 12.81
CA TRP A 120 0.29 0.98 13.62
C TRP A 120 -0.81 0.39 14.51
N SER A 121 -1.83 1.19 14.82
CA SER A 121 -3.00 0.77 15.59
C SER A 121 -4.15 0.25 14.72
N SER A 122 -3.95 0.12 13.39
CA SER A 122 -4.98 -0.36 12.49
C SER A 122 -5.42 -1.78 12.86
N PRO A 123 -6.73 -2.06 12.84
CA PRO A 123 -7.25 -3.41 13.08
C PRO A 123 -6.76 -4.44 12.06
N MET A 124 -6.25 -4.01 10.89
CA MET A 124 -5.70 -4.90 9.87
C MET A 124 -4.43 -5.63 10.30
N LEU A 125 -3.72 -5.13 11.32
CA LEU A 125 -2.43 -5.66 11.78
C LEU A 125 -2.58 -6.75 12.86
N ARG A 126 -3.69 -7.50 12.86
CA ARG A 126 -4.03 -8.52 13.87
C ARG A 126 -4.45 -9.84 13.21
N ASN A 127 -4.19 -10.96 13.90
CA ASN A 127 -4.55 -12.33 13.47
C ASN A 127 -4.02 -12.75 12.08
N LEU A 128 -2.88 -12.23 11.65
CA LEU A 128 -2.29 -12.49 10.34
C LEU A 128 -1.41 -13.75 10.33
N HIS A 129 -1.34 -14.38 9.14
CA HIS A 129 -0.41 -15.46 8.80
C HIS A 129 0.76 -14.96 7.96
N THR A 130 0.51 -13.98 7.09
CA THR A 130 1.53 -13.35 6.25
C THR A 130 1.49 -11.84 6.43
N LEU A 131 2.63 -11.26 6.81
CA LEU A 131 2.79 -9.83 7.01
C LEU A 131 3.96 -9.33 6.17
N ASN A 132 3.68 -8.46 5.20
CA ASN A 132 4.68 -7.76 4.41
C ASN A 132 4.50 -6.25 4.55
N LEU A 133 5.41 -5.59 5.28
CA LEU A 133 5.39 -4.16 5.49
C LEU A 133 6.67 -3.53 4.94
N ARG A 134 6.53 -2.60 4.02
CA ARG A 134 7.61 -1.73 3.54
C ARG A 134 7.21 -0.29 3.75
N ALA A 135 7.78 0.34 4.77
CA ALA A 135 7.41 1.69 5.15
C ALA A 135 7.96 2.74 4.17
N LEU A 136 7.37 3.93 4.23
CA LEU A 136 7.89 5.11 3.55
C LEU A 136 9.27 5.51 4.11
N PRO A 137 10.16 6.11 3.30
CA PRO A 137 11.52 6.46 3.73
C PRO A 137 11.61 7.41 4.92
N THR A 138 10.57 8.21 5.16
CA THR A 138 10.50 9.18 6.26
C THR A 138 9.98 8.58 7.58
N SER A 139 9.50 7.34 7.55
CA SER A 139 8.92 6.69 8.72
C SER A 139 9.99 6.01 9.56
N HIS A 140 10.52 6.73 10.54
CA HIS A 140 11.35 6.13 11.61
C HIS A 140 10.45 5.43 12.62
N LEU A 141 10.65 4.13 12.81
CA LEU A 141 9.76 3.32 13.64
C LEU A 141 10.47 2.83 14.91
N PRO A 142 9.90 3.08 16.10
CA PRO A 142 10.36 2.43 17.33
C PRO A 142 10.24 0.91 17.23
N LEU A 143 11.31 0.21 17.61
CA LEU A 143 11.34 -1.25 17.68
C LEU A 143 10.17 -1.82 18.49
N ASP A 144 9.76 -1.14 19.56
CA ASP A 144 8.63 -1.51 20.42
C ASP A 144 7.32 -1.68 19.63
N ARG A 145 7.10 -0.87 18.59
CA ARG A 145 5.91 -0.96 17.73
C ARG A 145 5.95 -2.17 16.83
N ILE A 146 7.13 -2.53 16.32
CA ILE A 146 7.32 -3.75 15.53
C ILE A 146 7.00 -4.96 16.38
N LEU A 147 7.58 -5.03 17.58
CA LEU A 147 7.36 -6.14 18.51
C LEU A 147 5.90 -6.23 18.93
N HIS A 148 5.22 -5.11 19.14
CA HIS A 148 3.80 -5.09 19.44
C HIS A 148 2.94 -5.65 18.29
N ILE A 149 3.26 -5.35 17.02
CA ILE A 149 2.54 -5.98 15.91
C ILE A 149 2.80 -7.48 15.92
N LEU A 150 4.06 -7.89 15.99
CA LEU A 150 4.42 -9.30 15.92
C LEU A 150 3.79 -10.10 17.07
N SER A 151 3.69 -9.54 18.29
CA SER A 151 3.06 -10.19 19.43
C SER A 151 1.54 -10.34 19.30
N ASN A 152 0.88 -9.47 18.54
CA ASN A 152 -0.55 -9.59 18.23
C ASN A 152 -0.86 -10.64 17.15
N ASN A 153 0.15 -11.27 16.55
CA ASN A 153 -0.01 -12.20 15.44
C ASN A 153 0.76 -13.50 15.67
N ILE A 154 0.33 -14.28 16.67
CA ILE A 154 1.02 -15.53 17.08
C ILE A 154 1.04 -16.63 16.00
N ALA A 155 0.10 -16.58 15.05
CA ALA A 155 -0.03 -17.53 13.95
C ALA A 155 0.77 -17.14 12.70
N LEU A 156 1.63 -16.12 12.78
CA LEU A 156 2.47 -15.68 11.67
C LEU A 156 3.36 -16.82 11.19
N GLN A 157 3.39 -17.00 9.86
CA GLN A 157 4.25 -17.93 9.15
C GLN A 157 5.31 -17.18 8.35
N SER A 158 4.92 -16.09 7.68
CA SER A 158 5.81 -15.30 6.83
C SER A 158 5.80 -13.84 7.25
N VAL A 159 6.98 -13.31 7.54
CA VAL A 159 7.19 -11.92 7.97
C VAL A 159 8.25 -11.27 7.10
N ALA A 160 7.88 -10.22 6.39
CA ALA A 160 8.78 -9.36 5.64
C ALA A 160 8.62 -7.92 6.11
N LEU A 161 9.64 -7.36 6.74
CA LEU A 161 9.62 -6.01 7.29
C LEU A 161 10.78 -5.22 6.69
N HIS A 162 10.47 -4.13 5.99
CA HIS A 162 11.47 -3.28 5.35
C HIS A 162 11.32 -1.82 5.80
N PHE A 163 12.26 -1.36 6.63
CA PHE A 163 12.25 -0.02 7.23
C PHE A 163 13.56 0.72 6.95
N GLN A 164 13.51 1.99 6.56
CA GLN A 164 14.74 2.76 6.33
C GLN A 164 15.48 3.12 7.63
N GLY A 165 14.78 3.16 8.77
CA GLY A 165 15.40 3.37 10.06
C GLY A 165 14.51 2.87 11.19
N VAL A 166 15.07 2.03 12.05
CA VAL A 166 14.42 1.54 13.27
C VAL A 166 15.03 2.28 14.44
N LEU A 167 14.19 2.92 15.26
CA LEU A 167 14.64 3.57 16.48
C LEU A 167 14.85 2.49 17.56
N PRO A 168 15.91 2.63 18.39
CA PRO A 168 16.18 1.67 19.44
C PRO A 168 15.01 1.61 20.44
N ALA A 169 14.87 0.45 21.09
CA ALA A 169 13.89 0.29 22.15
C ALA A 169 14.21 1.24 23.31
N VAL A 170 13.20 1.98 23.77
CA VAL A 170 13.34 2.86 24.95
C VAL A 170 13.17 2.06 26.23
N LEU A 171 12.49 0.90 26.15
CA LEU A 171 12.19 0.02 27.26
C LEU A 171 12.95 -1.32 27.12
N PRO A 172 13.24 -2.01 28.24
CA PRO A 172 13.84 -3.34 28.20
C PRO A 172 12.93 -4.30 27.42
N LEU A 173 13.49 -4.90 26.38
CA LEU A 173 12.77 -5.77 25.45
C LEU A 173 12.44 -7.10 26.12
N GLN A 174 11.17 -7.50 26.04
CA GLN A 174 10.78 -8.86 26.37
C GLN A 174 11.06 -9.78 25.16
N PRO A 175 11.62 -10.99 25.39
CA PRO A 175 11.78 -11.97 24.32
C PRO A 175 10.42 -12.29 23.69
N LEU A 176 10.32 -12.11 22.37
CA LEU A 176 9.12 -12.45 21.61
C LEU A 176 9.28 -13.83 20.98
N ALA A 177 8.38 -14.76 21.30
CA ALA A 177 8.31 -16.07 20.66
C ALA A 177 7.35 -16.04 19.48
N LEU A 178 7.82 -16.48 18.31
CA LEU A 178 7.03 -16.63 17.09
C LEU A 178 7.06 -18.10 16.65
N PRO A 179 6.22 -18.96 17.24
CA PRO A 179 6.37 -20.41 17.15
C PRO A 179 6.09 -20.98 15.75
N SER A 180 5.26 -20.29 14.96
CA SER A 180 4.80 -20.76 13.65
C SER A 180 5.56 -20.16 12.47
N VAL A 181 6.56 -19.30 12.74
CA VAL A 181 7.25 -18.56 11.68
C VAL A 181 8.23 -19.47 10.93
N THR A 182 8.05 -19.53 9.62
CA THR A 182 8.89 -20.29 8.69
C THR A 182 9.81 -19.38 7.87
N SER A 183 9.41 -18.11 7.65
CA SER A 183 10.18 -17.15 6.86
C SER A 183 10.23 -15.78 7.55
N ILE A 184 11.44 -15.26 7.73
CA ILE A 184 11.69 -13.91 8.25
C ILE A 184 12.61 -13.19 7.28
N SER A 185 12.17 -12.03 6.80
CA SER A 185 12.96 -11.09 6.03
C SER A 185 12.92 -9.74 6.73
N LEU A 186 14.10 -9.25 7.14
CA LEU A 186 14.27 -7.93 7.72
C LEU A 186 15.17 -7.13 6.79
N GLY A 187 14.63 -6.05 6.24
CA GLY A 187 15.34 -5.14 5.36
C GLY A 187 15.37 -3.72 5.89
N GLY A 188 16.43 -3.00 5.55
CA GLY A 188 16.59 -1.60 5.87
C GLY A 188 17.96 -1.10 5.48
N THR A 189 18.06 0.18 5.09
CA THR A 189 19.37 0.79 4.87
C THR A 189 19.87 1.27 6.23
N SER A 190 20.83 0.57 6.81
CA SER A 190 21.43 0.97 8.07
C SER A 190 22.30 2.22 7.85
N SER A 191 21.71 3.41 7.88
CA SER A 191 22.45 4.61 8.26
C SER A 191 22.60 4.67 9.79
N SER A 192 23.03 3.55 10.38
CA SER A 192 23.45 3.46 11.77
C SER A 192 24.96 3.30 11.74
N ARG A 193 25.66 4.37 12.12
CA ARG A 193 27.11 4.37 12.32
C ARG A 193 27.50 3.16 13.18
N THR A 194 28.55 2.46 12.72
CA THR A 194 29.42 1.53 13.46
C THR A 194 29.00 1.23 14.90
N CYS A 195 28.51 0.01 15.13
CA CYS A 195 28.68 -0.68 16.40
C CYS A 195 29.52 -1.93 16.15
N SER A 196 30.84 -1.77 16.27
CA SER A 196 31.83 -2.83 16.30
C SER A 196 31.71 -3.60 17.61
N THR A 197 31.21 -4.83 17.58
CA THR A 197 31.81 -6.05 18.18
C THR A 197 30.79 -7.20 18.21
N PRO A 198 31.12 -8.37 17.66
CA PRO A 198 30.44 -9.62 17.99
C PRO A 198 31.19 -10.28 19.16
N LEU A 199 30.58 -10.33 20.35
CA LEU A 199 30.99 -11.29 21.38
C LEU A 199 30.08 -12.51 21.31
N LEU A 200 30.58 -13.52 20.60
CA LEU A 200 30.20 -14.92 20.74
C LEU A 200 30.30 -15.33 22.22
N TYR A 201 29.17 -15.64 22.86
CA TYR A 201 29.15 -16.38 24.12
C TYR A 201 28.81 -17.83 23.83
N GLN A 202 29.82 -18.62 23.47
CA GLN A 202 29.69 -20.05 23.24
C GLN A 202 29.87 -20.80 24.56
N ARG A 203 28.72 -21.13 25.16
CA ARG A 203 28.38 -22.33 25.94
C ARG A 203 29.56 -23.19 26.45
N SER A 204 29.81 -23.12 27.75
CA SER A 204 30.55 -24.12 28.53
C SER A 204 29.78 -25.45 28.54
N ARG A 205 30.46 -26.55 28.23
CA ARG A 205 30.06 -27.90 28.65
C ARG A 205 31.10 -28.37 29.67
N VAL A 206 30.61 -28.82 30.82
CA VAL A 206 31.30 -29.76 31.72
C VAL A 206 31.12 -31.16 31.14
#